data_AF-A0A074VDX3-F1
#
_entry.id   AF-A0A074VDX3-F1
#
_cell.length_a   1.000
_cell.length_b   1.000
_cell.length_c   1.000
_cell.angle_alpha   90.00
_cell.angle_beta   90.00
_cell.angle_gamma   90.00
#
_symmetry.space_group_name_H-M   'P 1'
#
loop_
_entity.id
_entity.type
_entity.pdbx_description
1 polymer ?
#
loop_
_entity_poly.entity_id
_entity_poly.type
_entity_poly.pdbx_seq_one_letter_code
_entity_poly.pdbx_strand_id
1 'polypeptide(L)'
;GIRSATAVTAVCGYCHSVLLVNQNKLLQSGRHSAVLNDLSPLQIGTTGKWQGKSFILIGRIQVHYEAGLWNEWHALLEDGSSAWLSETNDRFAFTRLQPASAGEEKLPEFSSLKVGKTFFKYQSRRYAVADIHKTSRGRYVAEGELPVSLPNSETALVADCRNGLSFITLDYSSGQQQPEVFAGRGVTLKSLKLQNTRRKEQIRSQAGYVKGST
;
A
#
# COMPACT_ATOMS: atom_id res chain seq x y z
N GLY A 1 -18.08 -1.42 12.75
CA GLY A 1 -17.03 -1.29 13.79
C GLY A 1 -15.68 -1.53 13.15
N ILE A 2 -14.62 -1.01 13.76
CA ILE A 2 -13.22 -1.21 13.34
C ILE A 2 -12.86 -2.70 13.52
N ARG A 3 -12.26 -3.32 12.49
CA ARG A 3 -11.89 -4.73 12.45
C ARG A 3 -10.46 -4.96 12.91
N SER A 4 -9.52 -4.06 12.58
CA SER A 4 -8.12 -4.20 12.93
C SER A 4 -7.78 -3.59 14.28
N ALA A 5 -7.10 -4.35 15.13
CA ALA A 5 -6.53 -3.85 16.38
C ALA A 5 -5.36 -2.88 16.17
N THR A 6 -4.73 -2.90 14.99
CA THR A 6 -3.62 -2.00 14.62
C THR A 6 -4.09 -0.76 13.86
N ALA A 7 -5.41 -0.58 13.67
CA ALA A 7 -5.92 0.59 12.96
C ALA A 7 -5.54 1.88 13.70
N VAL A 8 -4.84 2.76 13.00
CA VAL A 8 -4.51 4.12 13.43
C VAL A 8 -5.48 5.12 12.81
N THR A 9 -5.89 4.86 11.57
CA THR A 9 -6.81 5.69 10.80
C THR A 9 -7.99 4.87 10.31
N ALA A 10 -9.20 5.45 10.32
CA ALA A 10 -10.38 4.91 9.67
C ALA A 10 -11.03 5.98 8.80
N VAL A 11 -11.48 5.62 7.60
CA VAL A 11 -12.19 6.54 6.70
C VAL A 11 -13.66 6.13 6.61
N CYS A 12 -14.56 7.09 6.85
CA CYS A 12 -15.99 6.87 6.73
C CYS A 12 -16.37 6.63 5.27
N GLY A 13 -16.97 5.48 4.95
CA GLY A 13 -17.39 5.15 3.58
C GLY A 13 -18.56 5.98 3.04
N TYR A 14 -19.21 6.82 3.86
CA TYR A 14 -20.33 7.66 3.44
C TYR A 14 -19.91 9.11 3.17
N CYS A 15 -19.32 9.77 4.17
CA CYS A 15 -18.94 11.19 4.06
C CYS A 15 -17.44 11.40 3.78
N HIS A 16 -16.66 10.31 3.66
CA HIS A 16 -15.20 10.32 3.46
C HIS A 16 -14.41 11.05 4.56
N SER A 17 -14.99 11.31 5.73
CA SER A 17 -14.26 11.86 6.86
C SER A 17 -13.17 10.90 7.34
N VAL A 18 -11.97 11.44 7.55
CA VAL A 18 -10.83 10.72 8.13
C VAL A 18 -10.93 10.81 9.65
N LEU A 19 -10.87 9.66 10.32
CA LEU A 19 -10.98 9.51 11.76
C LEU A 19 -9.69 8.90 12.30
N LEU A 20 -9.16 9.47 13.39
CA LEU A 20 -8.06 8.89 14.14
C LEU A 20 -8.60 7.93 15.18
N VAL A 21 -7.99 6.75 15.27
CA VAL A 21 -8.35 5.71 16.25
C VAL A 21 -7.42 5.87 17.45
N ASN A 22 -7.97 6.19 18.62
CA ASN A 22 -7.22 6.33 19.86
C ASN A 22 -7.95 5.61 21.00
N GLN A 23 -7.35 4.56 21.59
CA GLN A 23 -7.90 3.81 22.73
C GLN A 23 -9.39 3.44 22.55
N ASN A 24 -9.75 2.86 21.39
CA ASN A 24 -11.11 2.51 21.00
C ASN A 24 -12.09 3.68 20.83
N LYS A 25 -11.61 4.93 20.81
CA LYS A 25 -12.39 6.12 20.45
C LYS A 25 -12.00 6.59 19.05
N LEU A 26 -13.00 7.03 18.29
CA LEU A 26 -12.79 7.71 17.01
C LEU A 26 -12.79 9.21 17.24
N LEU A 27 -11.69 9.86 16.85
CA LEU A 27 -11.54 11.31 16.88
C LEU A 27 -11.62 11.83 15.45
N GLN A 28 -12.49 12.80 15.20
CA GLN A 28 -12.59 13.41 13.88
C GLN A 28 -11.35 14.25 13.59
N SER A 29 -10.64 13.95 12.51
CA SER A 29 -9.42 14.69 12.13
C SER A 29 -9.68 16.04 11.46
N GLY A 30 -10.95 16.37 11.19
CA GLY A 30 -11.36 17.54 10.40
C GLY A 30 -11.11 17.42 8.89
N ARG A 31 -10.49 16.33 8.43
CA ARG A 31 -10.13 16.08 7.02
C ARG A 31 -11.16 15.18 6.33
N HIS A 32 -11.40 15.45 5.05
CA HIS A 32 -12.12 14.56 4.14
C HIS A 32 -11.18 13.98 3.09
N SER A 33 -11.34 12.69 2.81
CA SER A 33 -10.73 12.04 1.66
C SER A 33 -11.54 12.34 0.40
N ALA A 34 -10.87 12.41 -0.75
CA ALA A 34 -11.56 12.53 -2.02
C ALA A 34 -12.26 11.21 -2.39
N VAL A 35 -13.04 11.23 -3.48
CA VAL A 35 -13.61 9.99 -4.05
C VAL A 35 -12.53 9.27 -4.87
N LEU A 36 -12.40 7.96 -4.68
CA LEU A 36 -11.52 7.10 -5.47
C LEU A 36 -12.16 6.77 -6.81
N ASN A 37 -11.46 7.10 -7.90
CA ASN A 37 -11.82 6.69 -9.26
C ASN A 37 -10.64 5.93 -9.86
N ASP A 38 -10.80 4.62 -10.04
CA ASP A 38 -9.77 3.77 -10.64
C ASP A 38 -10.39 2.51 -11.24
N LEU A 39 -9.54 1.79 -11.98
CA LEU A 39 -9.90 0.55 -12.66
C LEU A 39 -9.54 -0.70 -11.84
N SER A 40 -9.22 -0.56 -10.55
CA SER A 40 -8.80 -1.71 -9.76
C SER A 40 -9.94 -2.73 -9.66
N PRO A 41 -9.66 -4.03 -9.88
CA PRO A 41 -10.63 -5.09 -9.62
C PRO A 41 -10.80 -5.34 -8.11
N LEU A 42 -9.94 -4.76 -7.27
CA LEU A 42 -9.96 -4.90 -5.83
C LEU A 42 -10.91 -3.87 -5.20
N GLN A 43 -11.46 -4.22 -4.04
CA GLN A 43 -12.28 -3.34 -3.22
C GLN A 43 -12.15 -3.71 -1.75
N ILE A 44 -12.56 -2.81 -0.86
CA ILE A 44 -12.67 -3.14 0.57
C ILE A 44 -13.59 -4.35 0.74
N GLY A 45 -13.13 -5.32 1.53
CA GLY A 45 -13.79 -6.61 1.73
C GLY A 45 -13.41 -7.68 0.72
N THR A 46 -12.55 -7.42 -0.27
CA THR A 46 -11.95 -8.49 -1.09
C THR A 46 -11.17 -9.43 -0.18
N THR A 47 -11.38 -10.74 -0.33
CA THR A 47 -10.67 -11.78 0.44
C THR A 47 -9.81 -12.63 -0.47
N GLY A 48 -8.82 -13.32 0.10
CA GLY A 48 -7.94 -14.22 -0.65
C GLY A 48 -7.02 -15.03 0.25
N LYS A 49 -6.03 -15.70 -0.37
CA LYS A 49 -4.96 -16.43 0.31
C LYS A 49 -3.59 -15.97 -0.16
N TRP A 50 -2.69 -15.70 0.77
CA TRP A 50 -1.30 -15.39 0.50
C TRP A 50 -0.39 -16.25 1.38
N GLN A 51 0.49 -17.04 0.75
CA GLN A 51 1.37 -18.01 1.43
C GLN A 51 0.61 -18.95 2.38
N GLY A 52 -0.56 -19.43 1.94
CA GLY A 52 -1.42 -20.34 2.72
C GLY A 52 -2.34 -19.64 3.73
N LYS A 53 -2.01 -18.41 4.15
CA LYS A 53 -2.80 -17.63 5.12
C LYS A 53 -3.93 -16.87 4.43
N SER A 54 -5.10 -16.87 5.03
CA SER A 54 -6.24 -16.09 4.56
C SER A 54 -6.05 -14.60 4.87
N PHE A 55 -6.60 -13.74 4.02
CA PHE A 55 -6.59 -12.29 4.23
C PHE A 55 -7.89 -11.63 3.77
N ILE A 56 -8.13 -10.42 4.27
CA ILE A 56 -9.17 -9.50 3.82
C ILE A 56 -8.59 -8.10 3.63
N LEU A 57 -8.90 -7.45 2.51
CA LEU A 57 -8.55 -6.04 2.28
C LEU A 57 -9.49 -5.16 3.10
N ILE A 58 -8.95 -4.41 4.04
CA ILE A 58 -9.73 -3.58 4.98
C ILE A 58 -9.44 -2.10 4.88
N GLY A 59 -8.38 -1.70 4.18
CA GLY A 59 -8.11 -0.31 3.88
C GLY A 59 -7.36 -0.15 2.55
N ARG A 60 -7.29 1.09 2.08
CA ARG A 60 -6.56 1.45 0.87
C ARG A 60 -6.04 2.87 0.98
N ILE A 61 -4.84 3.08 0.46
CA ILE A 61 -4.30 4.40 0.12
C ILE A 61 -4.06 4.43 -1.38
N GLN A 62 -4.55 5.45 -2.06
CA GLN A 62 -4.20 5.75 -3.43
C GLN A 62 -3.26 6.95 -3.44
N VAL A 63 -2.08 6.76 -4.02
CA VAL A 63 -1.04 7.76 -4.10
C VAL A 63 -0.96 8.26 -5.53
N HIS A 64 -1.13 9.57 -5.71
CA HIS A 64 -1.01 10.26 -6.99
C HIS A 64 0.37 10.88 -7.11
N TYR A 65 0.96 10.79 -8.29
CA TYR A 65 2.23 11.42 -8.65
C TYR A 65 2.19 11.86 -10.12
N GLU A 66 3.19 12.61 -10.59
CA GLU A 66 3.15 13.25 -11.91
C GLU A 66 2.91 12.27 -13.07
N ALA A 67 3.43 11.04 -12.97
CA ALA A 67 3.37 10.05 -14.03
C ALA A 67 2.34 8.93 -13.79
N GLY A 68 1.47 9.04 -12.77
CA GLY A 68 0.41 8.07 -12.55
C GLY A 68 -0.12 8.00 -11.12
N LEU A 69 -0.69 6.84 -10.79
CA LEU A 69 -1.13 6.49 -9.45
C LEU A 69 -0.72 5.06 -9.12
N TRP A 70 -0.60 4.77 -7.83
CA TRP A 70 -0.55 3.41 -7.32
C TRP A 70 -1.50 3.26 -6.14
N ASN A 71 -1.89 2.02 -5.85
CA ASN A 71 -2.69 1.70 -4.69
C ASN A 71 -1.88 0.86 -3.71
N GLU A 72 -2.04 1.17 -2.44
CA GLU A 72 -1.58 0.36 -1.31
C GLU A 72 -2.79 -0.17 -0.57
N TRP A 73 -3.07 -1.45 -0.73
CA TRP A 73 -4.18 -2.11 -0.05
C TRP A 73 -3.71 -2.69 1.28
N HIS A 74 -4.34 -2.26 2.38
CA HIS A 74 -4.10 -2.81 3.70
C HIS A 74 -4.86 -4.13 3.84
N ALA A 75 -4.12 -5.22 3.96
CA ALA A 75 -4.62 -6.57 4.16
C ALA A 75 -4.50 -6.96 5.65
N LEU A 76 -5.63 -7.31 6.26
CA LEU A 76 -5.67 -7.97 7.56
C LEU A 76 -5.61 -9.48 7.36
N LEU A 77 -4.63 -10.11 7.99
CA LEU A 77 -4.39 -11.53 7.88
C LEU A 77 -5.14 -12.29 8.98
N GLU A 78 -5.34 -13.59 8.78
CA GLU A 78 -6.05 -14.43 9.76
C GLU A 78 -5.39 -14.47 11.15
N ASP A 79 -4.08 -14.20 11.23
CA ASP A 79 -3.33 -14.08 12.48
C ASP A 79 -3.44 -12.67 13.12
N GLY A 80 -4.25 -11.79 12.55
CA GLY A 80 -4.45 -10.40 13.00
C GLY A 80 -3.32 -9.44 12.59
N SER A 81 -2.26 -9.91 11.93
CA SER A 81 -1.17 -9.05 11.48
C SER A 81 -1.52 -8.27 10.21
N SER A 82 -0.89 -7.11 10.06
CA SER A 82 -1.03 -6.26 8.87
C SER A 82 -0.08 -6.69 7.76
N ALA A 83 -0.55 -6.59 6.53
CA ALA A 83 0.23 -6.70 5.31
C ALA A 83 -0.25 -5.71 4.26
N TRP A 84 0.52 -5.56 3.20
CA TRP A 84 0.25 -4.63 2.11
C TRP A 84 0.24 -5.35 0.77
N LEU A 85 -0.75 -5.03 -0.05
CA LEU A 85 -0.80 -5.41 -1.46
C LEU A 85 -0.68 -4.13 -2.28
N SER A 86 0.52 -3.91 -2.81
CA SER A 86 0.81 -2.81 -3.71
C SER A 86 0.33 -3.15 -5.13
N GLU A 87 -0.26 -2.17 -5.81
CA GLU A 87 -0.83 -2.28 -7.15
C GLU A 87 -0.42 -1.07 -8.00
N THR A 88 0.36 -1.34 -9.06
CA THR A 88 0.78 -0.33 -10.04
C THR A 88 0.76 -0.95 -11.43
N ASN A 89 -0.04 -0.39 -12.36
CA ASN A 89 -0.12 -0.84 -13.76
C ASN A 89 -0.31 -2.36 -13.92
N ASP A 90 -1.31 -2.94 -13.25
CA ASP A 90 -1.60 -4.40 -13.21
C ASP A 90 -0.46 -5.28 -12.66
N ARG A 91 0.53 -4.68 -12.00
CA ARG A 91 1.60 -5.39 -11.28
C ARG A 91 1.31 -5.33 -9.79
N PHE A 92 1.43 -6.48 -9.15
CA PHE A 92 1.09 -6.64 -7.76
C PHE A 92 2.28 -7.17 -6.96
N ALA A 93 2.52 -6.58 -5.80
CA ALA A 93 3.46 -7.08 -4.81
C ALA A 93 2.78 -7.17 -3.46
N PHE A 94 2.94 -8.31 -2.80
CA PHE A 94 2.36 -8.54 -1.48
C PHE A 94 3.50 -8.61 -0.47
N THR A 95 3.49 -7.71 0.49
CA THR A 95 4.60 -7.46 1.43
C THR A 95 4.12 -7.36 2.87
N ARG A 96 5.04 -7.54 3.81
CA ARG A 96 4.84 -7.25 5.24
C ARG A 96 5.99 -6.41 5.75
N LEU A 97 5.68 -5.50 6.67
CA LEU A 97 6.69 -4.79 7.45
C LEU A 97 7.58 -5.82 8.14
N GLN A 98 8.89 -5.67 7.98
CA GLN A 98 9.88 -6.49 8.66
C GLN A 98 10.26 -5.82 9.98
N PRO A 99 10.41 -6.58 11.08
CA PRO A 99 10.97 -6.04 12.31
C PRO A 99 12.37 -5.50 12.05
N ALA A 100 12.67 -4.32 12.58
CA ALA A 100 14.04 -3.84 12.63
C ALA A 100 14.89 -4.86 13.39
N SER A 101 15.84 -5.49 12.70
CA SER A 101 16.64 -6.57 13.28
C SER A 101 18.03 -6.05 13.63
N ALA A 102 18.43 -6.24 14.89
CA ALA A 102 19.77 -5.91 15.34
C ALA A 102 20.80 -6.75 14.56
N GLY A 103 21.71 -6.09 13.83
CA GLY A 103 22.79 -6.73 13.08
C GLY A 103 22.55 -6.87 11.57
N GLU A 104 21.47 -6.33 11.01
CA GLU A 104 21.35 -6.20 9.56
C GLU A 104 22.38 -5.18 9.01
N GLU A 105 22.94 -5.49 7.84
CA GLU A 105 23.84 -4.58 7.13
C GLU A 105 23.11 -3.25 6.84
N LYS A 106 23.84 -2.14 6.98
CA LYS A 106 23.27 -0.80 6.72
C LYS A 106 22.75 -0.74 5.29
N LEU A 107 21.46 -0.42 5.15
CA LEU A 107 20.83 -0.25 3.84
C LEU A 107 21.30 1.06 3.18
N PRO A 108 21.33 1.13 1.84
CA PRO A 108 21.78 2.32 1.14
C PRO A 108 20.92 3.54 1.48
N GLU A 109 21.56 4.72 1.51
CA GLU A 109 20.86 6.00 1.69
C GLU A 109 19.99 6.29 0.46
N PHE A 110 18.81 6.90 0.65
CA PHE A 110 17.89 7.22 -0.45
C PHE A 110 18.56 8.02 -1.58
N SER A 111 19.39 9.00 -1.22
CA SER A 111 20.13 9.85 -2.18
C SER A 111 21.16 9.11 -3.03
N SER A 112 21.56 7.91 -2.62
CA SER A 112 22.52 7.06 -3.34
C SER A 112 21.86 6.08 -4.31
N LEU A 113 20.53 5.92 -4.23
CA LEU A 113 19.79 4.94 -5.02
C LEU A 113 19.72 5.37 -6.50
N LYS A 114 19.99 4.41 -7.39
CA LYS A 114 19.88 4.57 -8.84
C LYS A 114 19.26 3.30 -9.42
N VAL A 115 18.14 3.46 -10.13
CA VAL A 115 17.45 2.36 -10.81
C VAL A 115 18.41 1.63 -11.74
N GLY A 116 18.44 0.30 -11.67
CA GLY A 116 19.30 -0.57 -12.48
C GLY A 116 20.79 -0.48 -12.19
N LYS A 117 21.24 0.35 -11.23
CA LYS A 117 22.67 0.55 -10.90
C LYS A 117 22.99 0.28 -9.45
N THR A 118 22.04 0.48 -8.54
CA THR A 118 22.23 0.19 -7.12
C THR A 118 21.82 -1.25 -6.82
N PHE A 119 22.75 -1.99 -6.24
CA PHE A 119 22.56 -3.37 -5.77
C PHE A 119 23.06 -3.48 -4.34
N PHE A 120 22.27 -4.09 -3.47
CA PHE A 120 22.61 -4.26 -2.06
C PHE A 120 22.10 -5.60 -1.55
N LYS A 121 22.59 -6.01 -0.39
CA LYS A 121 22.14 -7.23 0.28
C LYS A 121 21.12 -6.86 1.35
N TYR A 122 20.07 -7.66 1.44
CA TYR A 122 19.12 -7.65 2.55
C TYR A 122 18.86 -9.09 2.95
N GLN A 123 19.14 -9.42 4.21
CA GLN A 123 19.21 -10.80 4.70
C GLN A 123 20.13 -11.65 3.81
N SER A 124 19.66 -12.80 3.31
CA SER A 124 20.45 -13.72 2.47
C SER A 124 20.34 -13.45 0.97
N ARG A 125 19.72 -12.33 0.54
CA ARG A 125 19.43 -12.04 -0.87
C ARG A 125 20.02 -10.71 -1.32
N ARG A 126 20.45 -10.65 -2.58
CA ARG A 126 20.91 -9.42 -3.23
C ARG A 126 19.78 -8.83 -4.07
N TYR A 127 19.41 -7.57 -3.83
CA TYR A 127 18.36 -6.88 -4.53
C TYR A 127 18.92 -5.81 -5.47
N ALA A 128 18.21 -5.57 -6.57
CA ALA A 128 18.43 -4.44 -7.47
C ALA A 128 17.31 -3.41 -7.28
N VAL A 129 17.65 -2.12 -7.27
CA VAL A 129 16.65 -1.05 -7.28
C VAL A 129 15.95 -1.03 -8.63
N ALA A 130 14.63 -1.18 -8.61
CA ALA A 130 13.78 -1.29 -9.80
C ALA A 130 12.92 -0.04 -10.04
N ASP A 131 12.50 0.64 -8.98
CA ASP A 131 11.76 1.90 -9.06
C ASP A 131 12.11 2.82 -7.87
N ILE A 132 12.00 4.13 -8.06
CA ILE A 132 12.22 5.15 -7.03
C ILE A 132 11.13 6.20 -7.14
N HIS A 133 10.40 6.42 -6.05
CA HIS A 133 9.35 7.41 -5.94
C HIS A 133 9.75 8.49 -4.93
N LYS A 134 9.77 9.74 -5.41
CA LYS A 134 9.82 10.94 -4.58
C LYS A 134 8.60 11.79 -4.91
N THR A 135 7.61 11.81 -4.03
CA THR A 135 6.36 12.56 -4.28
C THR A 135 5.89 13.29 -3.03
N SER A 136 5.53 14.57 -3.20
CA SER A 136 4.89 15.34 -2.15
C SER A 136 3.43 14.89 -2.02
N ARG A 137 3.16 14.12 -0.97
CA ARG A 137 1.85 13.58 -0.67
C ARG A 137 1.08 14.60 0.15
N GLY A 138 0.35 15.47 -0.55
CA GLY A 138 -0.67 16.36 0.02
C GLY A 138 -2.11 15.95 -0.30
N ARG A 139 -2.29 14.97 -1.18
CA ARG A 139 -3.60 14.53 -1.70
C ARG A 139 -3.71 13.01 -1.71
N TYR A 140 -3.58 12.41 -0.53
CA TYR A 140 -3.99 11.03 -0.37
C TYR A 140 -5.49 10.89 -0.51
N VAL A 141 -5.87 9.89 -1.30
CA VAL A 141 -7.22 9.36 -1.28
C VAL A 141 -7.16 8.02 -0.56
N ALA A 142 -8.04 7.81 0.40
CA ALA A 142 -8.00 6.65 1.27
C ALA A 142 -9.40 6.17 1.60
N GLU A 143 -9.52 4.88 1.87
CA GLU A 143 -10.77 4.25 2.33
C GLU A 143 -10.46 3.15 3.34
N GLY A 144 -11.43 2.84 4.20
CA GLY A 144 -11.34 1.76 5.18
C GLY A 144 -10.39 2.05 6.35
N GLU A 145 -9.75 1.01 6.87
CA GLU A 145 -8.93 1.00 8.08
C GLU A 145 -7.45 0.88 7.72
N LEU A 146 -6.61 1.78 8.23
CA LEU A 146 -5.19 1.86 7.92
C LEU A 146 -4.36 1.81 9.21
N PRO A 147 -3.21 1.09 9.20
CA PRO A 147 -2.33 1.00 10.37
C PRO A 147 -1.34 2.18 10.44
N VAL A 148 -1.60 3.24 9.66
CA VAL A 148 -0.75 4.43 9.54
C VAL A 148 -1.60 5.69 9.66
N SER A 149 -0.97 6.76 10.11
CA SER A 149 -1.54 8.11 10.06
C SER A 149 -1.49 8.66 8.63
N LEU A 150 -2.47 9.49 8.26
CA LEU A 150 -2.47 10.20 6.98
C LEU A 150 -2.17 11.70 7.22
N PRO A 151 -0.90 12.12 7.21
CA PRO A 151 -0.54 13.52 7.44
C PRO A 151 -1.07 14.43 6.32
N ASN A 152 -1.26 15.71 6.63
CA ASN A 152 -1.73 16.73 5.68
C ASN A 152 -0.70 17.03 4.58
N SER A 153 0.58 16.89 4.93
CA SER A 153 1.68 16.93 4.00
C SER A 153 2.73 15.93 4.46
N GLU A 154 3.22 15.12 3.52
CA GLU A 154 4.46 14.39 3.68
C GLU A 154 5.17 14.32 2.34
N THR A 155 6.42 13.89 2.34
CA THR A 155 7.10 13.49 1.11
C THR A 155 7.33 11.99 1.18
N ALA A 156 6.72 11.23 0.27
CA ALA A 156 7.09 9.83 0.08
C ALA A 156 8.50 9.77 -0.45
N LEU A 157 9.34 8.99 0.21
CA LEU A 157 10.65 8.61 -0.27
C LEU A 157 10.71 7.09 -0.27
N VAL A 158 10.35 6.49 -1.40
CA VAL A 158 10.13 5.04 -1.49
C VAL A 158 10.96 4.46 -2.62
N ALA A 159 11.55 3.28 -2.41
CA ALA A 159 12.25 2.55 -3.45
C ALA A 159 11.84 1.08 -3.47
N ASP A 160 11.42 0.62 -4.65
CA ASP A 160 11.06 -0.77 -4.88
C ASP A 160 12.24 -1.54 -5.45
N CYS A 161 12.57 -2.66 -4.82
CA CYS A 161 13.76 -3.45 -5.13
C CYS A 161 13.38 -4.92 -5.37
N ARG A 162 14.07 -5.57 -6.32
CA ARG A 162 13.70 -6.92 -6.80
C ARG A 162 14.88 -7.88 -6.84
N ASN A 163 14.56 -9.15 -6.61
CA ASN A 163 15.39 -10.32 -6.92
C ASN A 163 14.47 -11.44 -7.41
N GLY A 164 14.35 -11.61 -8.74
CA GLY A 164 13.37 -12.51 -9.33
C GLY A 164 11.95 -12.17 -8.85
N LEU A 165 11.28 -13.13 -8.19
CA LEU A 165 9.96 -12.91 -7.57
C LEU A 165 10.03 -12.27 -6.17
N SER A 166 11.19 -12.25 -5.51
CA SER A 166 11.35 -11.55 -4.24
C SER A 166 11.31 -10.05 -4.47
N PHE A 167 10.60 -9.36 -3.56
CA PHE A 167 10.32 -7.94 -3.66
C PHE A 167 10.46 -7.32 -2.27
N ILE A 168 11.12 -6.16 -2.21
CA ILE A 168 11.14 -5.33 -1.01
C ILE A 168 10.84 -3.88 -1.40
N THR A 169 10.10 -3.19 -0.55
CA THR A 169 9.96 -1.73 -0.58
C THR A 169 10.75 -1.17 0.58
N LEU A 170 11.63 -0.20 0.29
CA LEU A 170 12.33 0.62 1.28
C LEU A 170 11.56 1.93 1.42
N ASP A 171 11.00 2.18 2.60
CA ASP A 171 10.28 3.42 2.91
C ASP A 171 11.12 4.31 3.84
N TYR A 172 11.56 5.44 3.33
CA TYR A 172 12.38 6.44 4.04
C TYR A 172 11.53 7.61 4.58
N SER A 173 10.20 7.53 4.48
CA SER A 173 9.29 8.64 4.77
C SER A 173 9.19 8.95 6.27
N SER A 174 9.63 8.05 7.15
CA SER A 174 9.69 8.27 8.60
C SER A 174 10.77 9.27 9.03
N GLY A 175 11.75 9.56 8.16
CA GLY A 175 12.89 10.41 8.48
C GLY A 175 13.94 9.73 9.38
N GLN A 176 13.79 8.44 9.68
CA GLN A 176 14.80 7.67 10.40
C GLN A 176 16.05 7.42 9.54
N GLN A 177 17.17 7.10 10.20
CA GLN A 177 18.44 6.82 9.51
C GLN A 177 18.40 5.55 8.64
N GLN A 178 17.52 4.60 8.95
CA GLN A 178 17.29 3.40 8.14
C GLN A 178 15.84 3.39 7.67
N PRO A 179 15.59 2.93 6.42
CA PRO A 179 14.23 2.81 5.93
C PRO A 179 13.49 1.70 6.66
N GLU A 180 12.17 1.84 6.75
CA GLU A 180 11.32 0.70 7.02
C GLU A 180 11.35 -0.24 5.82
N VAL A 181 11.43 -1.55 6.09
CA VAL A 181 11.51 -2.57 5.04
C VAL A 181 10.22 -3.34 4.99
N PHE A 182 9.53 -3.27 3.85
CA PHE A 182 8.39 -4.13 3.56
C PHE A 182 8.84 -5.25 2.62
N ALA A 183 8.92 -6.47 3.12
CA ALA A 183 9.42 -7.61 2.35
C ALA A 183 8.33 -8.58 1.96
N GLY A 184 8.47 -9.15 0.76
CA GLY A 184 7.53 -10.11 0.23
C GLY A 184 7.87 -10.55 -1.19
N ARG A 185 6.84 -10.68 -2.03
CA ARG A 185 6.98 -11.21 -3.38
C ARG A 185 6.02 -10.55 -4.36
N GLY A 186 6.42 -10.50 -5.63
CA GLY A 186 5.49 -10.26 -6.72
C GLY A 186 4.44 -11.37 -6.79
N VAL A 187 3.18 -10.99 -6.99
CA VAL A 187 2.03 -11.92 -7.04
C VAL A 187 1.18 -11.65 -8.28
N THR A 188 0.35 -12.63 -8.64
CA THR A 188 -0.74 -12.43 -9.60
C THR A 188 -2.07 -12.50 -8.88
N LEU A 189 -3.10 -11.76 -9.33
CA LEU A 189 -4.42 -11.85 -8.70
C LEU A 189 -4.98 -13.28 -8.71
N LYS A 190 -4.72 -14.04 -9.79
CA LYS A 190 -5.09 -15.47 -9.87
C LYS A 190 -4.45 -16.29 -8.75
N SER A 191 -3.18 -16.05 -8.43
CA SER A 191 -2.47 -16.77 -7.36
C SER A 191 -3.06 -16.51 -5.97
N LEU A 192 -3.71 -15.36 -5.77
CA LEU A 192 -4.32 -14.98 -4.50
C LEU A 192 -5.70 -15.60 -4.26
N LYS A 193 -6.28 -16.30 -5.25
CA LYS A 193 -7.59 -16.97 -5.14
C LYS A 193 -8.68 -16.02 -4.60
N LEU A 194 -8.75 -14.84 -5.21
CA LEU A 194 -9.58 -13.74 -4.71
C LEU A 194 -11.07 -14.04 -4.77
N GLN A 195 -11.81 -13.50 -3.80
CA GLN A 195 -13.26 -13.44 -3.78
C GLN A 195 -13.71 -12.00 -3.49
N ASN A 196 -14.96 -11.67 -3.83
CA ASN A 196 -15.50 -10.31 -3.66
C ASN A 196 -14.66 -9.23 -4.39
N THR A 197 -14.31 -9.49 -5.64
CA THR A 197 -13.69 -8.50 -6.54
C THR A 197 -14.78 -7.71 -7.29
N ARG A 198 -14.47 -6.48 -7.70
CA ARG A 198 -15.38 -5.67 -8.52
C ARG A 198 -15.66 -6.41 -9.84
N ARG A 199 -16.93 -6.40 -10.27
CA ARG A 199 -17.31 -6.89 -11.60
C ARG A 199 -16.90 -5.86 -12.67
N LYS A 200 -16.76 -6.31 -13.92
CA LYS A 200 -16.34 -5.45 -15.05
C LYS A 200 -17.25 -4.23 -15.22
N GLU A 201 -18.54 -4.38 -14.98
CA GLU A 201 -19.52 -3.28 -15.09
C GLU A 201 -19.29 -2.22 -14.01
N GLN A 202 -18.95 -2.64 -12.78
CA GLN A 202 -18.68 -1.75 -11.66
C GLN A 202 -17.40 -0.93 -11.90
N ILE A 203 -16.37 -1.60 -12.42
CA ILE A 203 -15.10 -0.96 -12.81
C ILE A 203 -15.36 0.15 -13.85
N ARG A 204 -16.19 -0.13 -14.87
CA ARG A 204 -16.54 0.86 -15.90
C ARG A 204 -17.35 2.04 -15.37
N SER A 205 -18.25 1.83 -14.41
CA SER A 205 -19.06 2.91 -13.83
C SER A 205 -18.28 3.86 -12.92
N GLN A 206 -17.25 3.36 -12.21
CA GLN A 206 -16.43 4.16 -11.29
C GLN A 206 -15.26 4.89 -11.98
N ALA A 207 -14.88 4.46 -13.19
CA ALA A 207 -13.86 5.13 -13.99
C ALA A 207 -14.28 6.50 -14.55
N GLY A 208 -15.53 6.92 -14.33
CA GLY A 208 -16.15 8.04 -15.02
C GLY A 208 -16.67 7.61 -16.39
N TYR A 209 -17.84 8.12 -16.76
CA TYR A 209 -18.43 7.92 -18.08
C TYR A 209 -17.49 8.52 -19.13
N VAL A 210 -16.78 7.69 -19.91
CA VAL A 210 -16.12 8.18 -21.13
C VAL A 210 -17.23 8.55 -22.10
N LYS A 211 -17.51 9.85 -22.19
CA LYS A 211 -18.45 10.39 -23.16
C LYS A 211 -17.87 10.16 -24.56
N GLY A 212 -18.36 9.13 -25.25
CA GLY A 212 -18.02 8.88 -26.65
C GLY A 212 -17.89 7.40 -26.99
N SER A 213 -19.00 6.74 -27.30
CA SER A 213 -19.05 5.56 -28.16
C SER A 213 -20.43 5.52 -28.81
N THR A 214 -20.48 6.13 -30.01
CA THR A 214 -21.49 6.11 -31.09
C THR A 214 -22.95 5.98 -30.71
#